data_AF-A0A496ZZ67-F1
#
_entry.id   AF-A0A496ZZ67-F1
#
_cell.length_a   1.000
_cell.length_b   1.000
_cell.length_c   1.000
_cell.angle_alpha   90.00
_cell.angle_beta   90.00
_cell.angle_gamma   90.00
#
_symmetry.space_group_name_H-M   'P 1'
#
loop_
_entity.id
_entity.type
_entity.pdbx_description
1 polymer ?
#
loop_
_entity_poly.entity_id
_entity_poly.type
_entity_poly.pdbx_seq_one_letter_code
_entity_poly.pdbx_strand_id
1 'polypeptide(L)' 'DNEPVGYGEEGRFAFLDSLAMSYPGFIITGDKVKLHERCPACGRETPVLEPEIERILGEEIRGCAEEMRRIMMGR' A
#
# COMPACT_ATOMS: atom_id res chain seq x y z
N ASP A 1 10.31 9.70 5.41
CA ASP A 1 10.75 8.97 6.63
C ASP A 1 9.68 8.04 7.23
N ASN A 2 8.76 7.48 6.42
CA ASN A 2 7.67 6.59 6.89
C ASN A 2 6.82 7.14 8.05
N GLU A 3 6.76 8.46 8.19
CA GLU A 3 5.86 9.14 9.12
C GLU A 3 4.41 9.01 8.65
N PRO A 4 3.44 8.82 9.56
CA PRO A 4 2.04 8.78 9.20
C PRO A 4 1.57 10.14 8.68
N VAL A 5 0.69 10.11 7.68
CA VAL A 5 0.00 11.29 7.15
C VAL A 5 -1.48 11.26 7.56
N GLY A 6 -2.15 12.41 7.53
CA GLY A 6 -3.56 12.54 7.88
C GLY A 6 -4.50 11.99 6.81
N TYR A 7 -5.79 11.90 7.17
CA TYR A 7 -6.84 11.61 6.18
C TYR A 7 -6.93 12.72 5.13
N GLY A 8 -7.18 12.32 3.88
CA GLY A 8 -7.23 13.22 2.72
C GLY A 8 -5.85 13.54 2.11
N GLU A 9 -4.76 13.12 2.75
CA GLU A 9 -3.40 13.29 2.23
C GLU A 9 -2.91 12.05 1.48
N GLU A 10 -2.03 12.25 0.50
CA GLU A 10 -1.38 11.14 -0.20
C GLU A 10 -0.21 10.61 0.64
N GLY A 11 -0.13 9.29 0.77
CA GLY A 11 0.91 8.61 1.53
C GLY A 11 1.18 7.21 1.02
N ARG A 12 2.23 6.58 1.58
CA ARG A 12 2.56 5.18 1.31
C ARG A 12 1.66 4.27 2.13
N PHE A 13 1.00 3.30 1.50
CA PHE A 13 0.07 2.43 2.22
C PHE A 13 0.80 1.45 3.13
N ALA A 14 0.38 1.41 4.39
CA ALA A 14 0.88 0.48 5.38
C ALA A 14 -0.27 0.00 6.26
N PHE A 15 -0.24 -1.26 6.67
CA PHE A 15 -1.22 -1.82 7.58
C PHE A 15 -0.59 -2.82 8.54
N LEU A 16 -1.20 -2.91 9.72
CA LEU A 16 -0.88 -3.90 10.74
C LEU A 16 -1.88 -5.05 10.60
N ASP A 17 -1.40 -6.29 10.57
CA ASP A 17 -2.25 -7.48 10.68
C ASP A 17 -2.28 -7.92 12.14
N SER A 18 -3.38 -7.59 12.83
CA SER A 18 -3.58 -7.94 14.24
C SER A 18 -3.73 -9.44 14.49
N LEU A 19 -3.94 -10.26 13.46
CA LEU A 19 -4.13 -11.70 13.56
C LEU A 19 -2.88 -12.50 13.21
N ALA A 20 -1.81 -11.82 12.76
CA ALA A 20 -0.57 -12.47 12.38
C ALA A 20 0.08 -13.15 13.61
N MET A 21 0.10 -14.47 13.58
CA MET A 21 0.78 -15.31 14.59
C MET A 21 2.26 -15.56 14.26
N SER A 22 2.72 -15.11 13.09
CA SER A 22 4.09 -15.23 12.60
C SER A 22 4.52 -13.95 11.88
N TYR A 23 5.84 -13.74 11.76
CA TYR A 23 6.41 -12.51 11.23
C TYR A 23 6.32 -12.39 9.69
N PRO A 24 6.18 -11.17 9.15
CA PRO A 24 5.90 -9.90 9.85
C PRO A 24 4.39 -9.65 10.05
N GLY A 25 4.00 -9.12 11.22
CA GLY A 25 2.62 -8.71 11.54
C GLY A 25 2.21 -7.35 10.99
N PHE A 26 2.93 -6.85 10.00
CA PHE A 26 2.63 -5.60 9.31
C PHE A 26 3.27 -5.60 7.92
N ILE A 27 2.67 -4.83 7.01
CA ILE A 27 3.17 -4.66 5.65
C ILE A 27 3.19 -3.17 5.32
N ILE A 28 4.33 -2.69 4.86
CA ILE A 28 4.46 -1.40 4.19
C ILE A 28 4.53 -1.70 2.69
N THR A 29 3.49 -1.34 1.94
CA THR A 29 3.40 -1.67 0.52
C THR A 29 4.21 -0.69 -0.33
N GLY A 30 4.33 -0.94 -1.63
CA GLY A 30 4.91 0.02 -2.58
C GLY A 30 3.87 0.96 -3.20
N ASP A 31 2.70 1.09 -2.58
CA ASP A 31 1.55 1.78 -3.17
C ASP A 31 1.38 3.17 -2.56
N LYS A 32 1.14 4.16 -3.41
CA LYS A 32 0.71 5.51 -3.04
C LYS A 32 -0.81 5.54 -3.03
N VAL A 33 -1.39 5.95 -1.91
CA VAL A 33 -2.84 5.97 -1.70
C VAL A 33 -3.27 7.25 -1.00
N LYS A 34 -4.57 7.55 -1.05
CA LYS A 34 -5.23 8.52 -0.18
C LYS A 34 -6.36 7.82 0.58
N LEU A 35 -6.41 8.02 1.90
CA LEU A 35 -7.45 7.48 2.76
C LEU A 35 -8.43 8.58 3.17
N HIS A 36 -9.73 8.28 3.07
CA HIS A 36 -10.80 9.09 3.65
C HIS A 36 -11.28 8.45 4.95
N GLU A 37 -11.50 9.26 5.97
CA GLU A 37 -12.09 8.80 7.24
C GLU A 37 -13.53 8.27 7.04
N ARG A 38 -14.29 8.94 6.17
CA ARG A 38 -15.67 8.59 5.79
C ARG A 38 -15.78 8.48 4.27
N CYS A 39 -16.45 7.44 3.78
CA CYS A 39 -16.63 7.26 2.35
C CYS A 39 -17.51 8.37 1.74
N PRO A 40 -17.00 9.15 0.76
CA PRO A 40 -17.76 10.24 0.15
C PRO A 40 -18.91 9.75 -0.75
N ALA A 41 -18.87 8.50 -1.22
CA ALA A 41 -19.87 7.96 -2.15
C ALA A 41 -21.10 7.36 -1.46
N CYS A 42 -20.91 6.63 -0.36
CA CYS A 42 -21.99 5.93 0.34
C CYS A 42 -22.12 6.29 1.83
N GLY A 43 -21.27 7.19 2.34
CA GLY A 43 -21.34 7.68 3.71
C GLY A 43 -20.86 6.72 4.79
N ARG A 44 -20.24 5.59 4.42
CA ARG A 44 -19.66 4.61 5.36
C ARG A 44 -18.64 5.27 6.28
N GLU A 45 -18.74 5.00 7.58
CA GLU A 45 -17.94 5.65 8.65
C GLU A 45 -16.58 4.98 8.92
N THR A 46 -16.22 3.96 8.15
CA THR A 46 -14.90 3.33 8.23
C THR A 46 -13.98 3.94 7.18
N PRO A 47 -12.66 3.96 7.43
CA PRO A 47 -11.70 4.43 6.45
C PRO A 47 -11.84 3.74 5.09
N VAL A 48 -11.74 4.51 4.01
CA VAL A 48 -11.78 3.99 2.63
C VAL A 48 -10.64 4.55 1.79
N LEU A 49 -10.15 3.73 0.87
CA LEU A 49 -9.17 4.14 -0.14
C LEU A 49 -9.87 4.91 -1.26
N GLU A 50 -9.31 6.05 -1.64
CA GLU A 50 -9.67 6.75 -2.87
C GLU A 50 -9.06 6.03 -4.09
N PRO A 51 -9.86 5.65 -5.10
CA PRO A 51 -9.34 5.28 -6.41
C PRO A 51 -8.75 6.51 -7.13
N GLU A 52 -7.68 6.43 -7.92
CA GLU A 52 -6.89 5.24 -8.33
C GLU A 52 -5.64 5.03 -7.45
N ILE A 53 -5.20 3.78 -7.33
CA ILE A 53 -4.01 3.39 -6.55
C ILE A 53 -2.80 3.33 -7.49
N GLU A 54 -1.70 4.01 -7.14
CA GLU A 54 -0.49 4.07 -7.95
C GLU A 54 0.70 3.36 -7.27
N ARG A 55 1.62 2.80 -8.05
CA ARG A 55 2.90 2.28 -7.52
C ARG A 55 3.91 3.41 -7.38
N ILE A 56 4.55 3.48 -6.21
CA ILE A 56 5.67 4.39 -5.97
C ILE A 56 6.85 3.94 -6.85
N LEU A 57 7.38 4.87 -7.63
CA LEU A 57 8.56 4.65 -8.46
C LEU A 57 9.75 4.18 -7.61
N GLY A 58 10.36 3.05 -7.98
CA GLY A 58 11.48 2.43 -7.25
C GLY A 58 11.08 1.43 -6.15
N GLU A 59 9.79 1.31 -5.84
CA GLU A 59 9.21 0.21 -5.07
C GLU A 59 8.68 -0.87 -6.02
N GLU A 60 9.47 -1.26 -7.03
CA GLU A 60 9.13 -2.37 -7.92
C GLU A 60 9.15 -3.71 -7.15
N ILE A 61 8.73 -4.80 -7.80
CA ILE A 61 8.87 -6.16 -7.24
C ILE A 61 10.33 -6.32 -6.78
N ARG A 62 10.56 -6.98 -5.64
CA ARG A 62 11.89 -7.33 -5.12
C ARG A 62 11.93 -8.83 -4.80
N GLY A 63 13.13 -9.39 -4.68
CA GLY A 63 13.32 -10.82 -4.33
C GLY A 63 13.07 -11.77 -5.50
N CYS A 64 12.74 -13.03 -5.21
CA CYS A 64 12.62 -14.08 -6.24
C CYS A 64 11.63 -13.70 -7.35
N ALA A 65 10.53 -13.02 -7.02
CA ALA A 65 9.57 -12.58 -8.03
C ALA A 65 10.15 -11.51 -8.98
N GLU A 66 11.04 -10.64 -8.51
CA GLU A 66 11.74 -9.67 -9.36
C GLU A 66 12.83 -10.33 -10.18
N GLU A 67 13.57 -11.27 -9.59
CA GLU A 67 14.58 -12.02 -10.33
C GLU A 67 13.92 -12.82 -11.46
N MET A 68 12.81 -13.50 -11.17
CA MET A 68 12.01 -14.19 -12.18
C MET A 68 11.43 -13.22 -13.21
N ARG A 69 10.98 -12.02 -12.82
CA ARG A 69 10.53 -10.99 -13.76
C ARG A 69 11.65 -10.54 -14.68
N ARG A 70 12.86 -10.30 -14.19
CA ARG A 70 14.04 -9.95 -15.01
C ARG A 70 14.40 -11.04 -16.00
N ILE A 71 14.34 -12.30 -15.56
CA ILE A 71 14.61 -13.46 -16.43
C ILE A 71 13.52 -13.61 -17.49
N MET A 72 12.24 -13.48 -17.11
CA MET A 72 11.09 -13.75 -17.98
C MET A 72 10.75 -12.59 -18.92
N MET A 73 11.00 -11.35 -18.50
CA MET A 73 10.58 -10.14 -19.21
C MET A 73 11.76 -9.34 -19.76
N GLY A 74 12.94 -9.95 -19.93
CA GLY A 74 14.20 -9.31 -20.28
C GLY A 74 14.14 -8.35 -21.48
N ARG A 75 13.66 -7.12 -21.24
CA ARG A 75 14.29 -5.83 -21.48
C ARG A 75 13.60 -4.76 -20.65
#